data_AF-A0A4U1C972-F1
#
_entry.id   AF-A0A4U1C972-F1
#
_cell.length_a   1.000
_cell.length_b   1.000
_cell.length_c   1.000
_cell.angle_alpha   90.00
_cell.angle_beta   90.00
_cell.angle_gamma   90.00
#
_symmetry.space_group_name_H-M   'P 1'
#
loop_
_entity.id
_entity.type
_entity.pdbx_description
1 polymer ?
#
loop_
_entity_poly.entity_id
_entity_poly.type
_entity_poly.pdbx_seq_one_letter_code
_entity_poly.pdbx_strand_id
1 'polypeptide(L)'
;MKLKHYQIFFFTIIMLSFVACKSDRKRQKETPKTALEKAEDIPANNLQFKDVNGIRFFEVKRRFKNGLSFNEDGFQQEPTWIIEFKAPDTMLAYSPEISGMESFYLHHDHGRIYNFAREFFRVRIISKDSLVLQRVQVDAMRIAGDDDPRSDVYSTYYSKKHIDKLNTTIGELQKPTKRDTAFIKKLTANSDKDPGNPKTAYPARQPVVFTPNSKNVSVKKVSTIDNLNNRKSAVDYFYPHYDIEINKAYKDFAYSFSVVVDAKGKMYVTKGYEYVLEEYREQRKRLLQGIADTYLSNLFYVIPGKTLDIPHSSEISLRVIGKVGK
;
A
#
# COMPACT_ATOMS: atom_id res chain seq x y z
N MET A 1 -45.00 71.35 -14.67
CA MET A 1 -45.71 72.08 -15.74
C MET A 1 -44.71 72.30 -16.89
N LYS A 2 -44.99 71.70 -18.07
CA LYS A 2 -44.39 71.89 -19.42
C LYS A 2 -42.89 71.55 -19.60
N LEU A 3 -42.53 70.44 -20.30
CA LEU A 3 -42.28 70.28 -21.77
C LEU A 3 -41.00 71.03 -22.24
N LYS A 4 -40.05 70.57 -23.09
CA LYS A 4 -39.89 69.52 -24.14
C LYS A 4 -38.35 69.44 -24.47
N HIS A 5 -37.71 68.28 -24.61
CA HIS A 5 -37.34 67.54 -25.85
C HIS A 5 -36.52 68.29 -26.94
N TYR A 6 -35.34 67.75 -27.30
CA TYR A 6 -34.84 67.33 -28.64
C TYR A 6 -33.33 66.99 -28.54
N GLN A 7 -32.83 65.75 -28.58
CA GLN A 7 -32.60 64.79 -29.69
C GLN A 7 -31.53 65.19 -30.76
N ILE A 8 -30.61 64.22 -31.04
CA ILE A 8 -29.87 63.90 -32.30
C ILE A 8 -28.32 64.02 -32.29
N PHE A 9 -27.66 62.87 -32.06
CA PHE A 9 -26.77 62.09 -32.95
C PHE A 9 -25.28 62.46 -33.28
N PHE A 10 -24.52 61.35 -33.41
CA PHE A 10 -23.39 61.01 -34.32
C PHE A 10 -21.92 61.11 -33.84
N PHE A 11 -21.35 59.90 -33.63
CA PHE A 11 -20.03 59.36 -34.07
C PHE A 11 -18.67 59.95 -33.64
N THR A 12 -17.94 59.12 -32.90
CA THR A 12 -16.61 58.52 -33.21
C THR A 12 -15.59 59.27 -34.08
N ILE A 13 -14.47 59.72 -33.45
CA ILE A 13 -13.11 59.91 -34.02
C ILE A 13 -12.12 59.69 -32.85
N ILE A 14 -11.49 58.51 -32.65
CA ILE A 14 -10.18 58.05 -33.14
C ILE A 14 -9.05 59.11 -33.13
N MET A 15 -7.93 58.76 -32.47
CA MET A 15 -6.58 59.38 -32.43
C MET A 15 -6.28 60.28 -31.23
N LEU A 16 -5.60 59.69 -30.24
CA LEU A 16 -4.41 60.32 -29.67
C LEU A 16 -3.40 59.22 -29.31
N SER A 17 -2.37 59.17 -30.14
CA SER A 17 -1.24 58.27 -30.07
C SER A 17 -0.16 58.86 -29.16
N PHE A 18 0.50 57.96 -28.41
CA PHE A 18 1.88 58.04 -27.91
C PHE A 18 2.32 59.27 -27.08
N VAL A 19 2.31 59.09 -25.75
CA VAL A 19 3.52 59.36 -24.95
C VAL A 19 3.76 58.22 -23.95
N ALA A 20 4.98 57.70 -24.07
CA ALA A 20 5.70 56.68 -23.32
C ALA A 20 5.44 56.47 -21.81
N CYS A 21 5.41 55.17 -21.47
CA CYS A 21 6.14 54.50 -20.39
C CYS A 21 6.52 55.30 -19.13
N LYS A 22 5.83 54.97 -18.03
CA LYS A 22 6.47 54.50 -16.78
C LYS A 22 5.53 53.50 -16.11
N SER A 23 5.50 52.27 -16.62
CA SER A 23 4.98 51.17 -15.80
C SER A 23 6.06 50.80 -14.80
N ASP A 24 5.82 51.07 -13.52
CA ASP A 24 6.61 50.49 -12.45
C ASP A 24 6.57 48.97 -12.57
N ARG A 25 7.60 48.40 -13.21
CA ARG A 25 7.97 47.00 -13.03
C ARG A 25 8.39 46.87 -11.57
N LYS A 26 7.43 46.62 -10.68
CA LYS A 26 7.70 45.88 -9.46
C LYS A 26 8.35 44.58 -9.93
N ARG A 27 9.68 44.50 -9.83
CA ARG A 27 10.40 43.23 -9.80
C ARG A 27 9.70 42.41 -8.73
N GLN A 28 8.88 41.46 -9.15
CA GLN A 28 8.44 40.38 -8.31
C GLN A 28 9.74 39.76 -7.81
N LYS A 29 10.06 39.96 -6.53
CA LYS A 29 11.17 39.25 -5.89
C LYS A 29 10.83 37.78 -6.10
N GLU A 30 11.56 37.11 -6.98
CA GLU A 30 11.54 35.65 -7.07
C GLU A 30 11.89 35.14 -5.67
N THR A 31 10.89 34.60 -4.99
CA THR A 31 11.10 33.87 -3.75
C THR A 31 12.11 32.77 -4.08
N PRO A 32 13.23 32.64 -3.35
CA PRO A 32 14.20 31.61 -3.64
C PRO A 32 13.50 30.25 -3.58
N LYS A 33 13.37 29.57 -4.73
CA LYS A 33 12.86 28.21 -4.80
C LYS A 33 13.61 27.35 -3.79
N THR A 34 12.87 26.61 -2.97
CA THR A 34 13.43 25.64 -2.03
C THR A 34 14.26 24.60 -2.78
N ALA A 35 15.19 23.92 -2.10
CA ALA A 35 15.98 22.85 -2.71
C ALA A 35 15.10 21.74 -3.33
N LEU A 36 13.88 21.55 -2.79
CA LEU A 36 12.87 20.65 -3.33
C LEU A 36 12.31 21.13 -4.68
N GLU A 37 11.87 22.39 -4.78
CA GLU A 37 11.34 22.97 -6.01
C GLU A 37 12.41 23.03 -7.13
N LYS A 38 13.68 23.25 -6.77
CA LYS A 38 14.79 23.19 -7.74
C LYS A 38 15.11 21.77 -8.20
N ALA A 39 14.92 20.77 -7.34
CA ALA A 39 15.05 19.36 -7.70
C ALA A 39 13.84 18.84 -8.50
N GLU A 40 12.71 19.52 -8.46
CA GLU A 40 11.47 19.19 -9.16
C GLU A 40 11.40 19.69 -10.61
N ASP A 41 12.31 20.55 -11.07
CA ASP A 41 12.10 21.27 -12.33
C ASP A 41 12.35 20.45 -13.61
N ILE A 42 13.13 19.35 -13.63
CA ILE A 42 13.48 18.65 -14.88
C ILE A 42 13.71 17.13 -14.61
N PRO A 43 13.04 16.17 -15.30
CA PRO A 43 13.57 14.80 -15.37
C PRO A 43 14.92 14.90 -16.10
N ALA A 44 15.93 14.08 -15.81
CA ALA A 44 17.28 14.24 -16.40
C ALA A 44 17.33 14.41 -17.94
N ASN A 45 16.22 14.13 -18.65
CA ASN A 45 16.01 14.25 -20.08
C ASN A 45 14.85 15.19 -20.55
N ASN A 46 14.20 15.99 -19.70
CA ASN A 46 13.09 16.91 -20.05
C ASN A 46 11.81 16.30 -20.68
N LEU A 47 11.60 14.98 -20.65
CA LEU A 47 10.42 14.35 -21.26
C LEU A 47 9.14 14.48 -20.40
N GLN A 48 8.00 14.62 -21.07
CA GLN A 48 6.64 14.66 -20.52
C GLN A 48 5.83 13.42 -20.93
N PHE A 49 4.68 13.17 -20.30
CA PHE A 49 3.83 12.01 -20.66
C PHE A 49 3.38 12.02 -22.13
N LYS A 50 3.17 13.21 -22.72
CA LYS A 50 2.84 13.35 -24.15
C LYS A 50 3.91 12.74 -25.07
N ASP A 51 5.17 12.72 -24.65
CA ASP A 51 6.29 12.22 -25.45
C ASP A 51 6.38 10.68 -25.47
N VAL A 52 5.57 10.02 -24.63
CA VAL A 52 5.46 8.56 -24.53
C VAL A 52 4.03 8.07 -24.82
N ASN A 53 3.26 8.86 -25.58
CA ASN A 53 1.88 8.53 -25.94
C ASN A 53 1.77 7.18 -26.67
N GLY A 54 0.77 6.39 -26.28
CA GLY A 54 0.50 5.06 -26.84
C GLY A 54 1.47 3.97 -26.37
N ILE A 55 2.43 4.29 -25.51
CA ILE A 55 3.31 3.28 -24.91
C ILE A 55 2.66 2.76 -23.64
N ARG A 56 2.41 1.45 -23.62
CA ARG A 56 2.00 0.73 -22.41
C ARG A 56 3.20 0.40 -21.54
N PHE A 57 3.11 0.77 -20.28
CA PHE A 57 4.11 0.56 -19.25
C PHE A 57 3.61 -0.43 -18.21
N PHE A 58 4.46 -1.39 -17.87
CA PHE A 58 4.19 -2.43 -16.89
C PHE A 58 5.02 -2.15 -15.65
N GLU A 59 4.39 -2.09 -14.49
CA GLU A 59 5.11 -1.90 -13.23
C GLU A 59 5.95 -3.13 -12.96
N VAL A 60 7.26 -2.92 -12.86
CA VAL A 60 8.23 -3.99 -12.65
C VAL A 60 8.79 -3.98 -11.24
N LYS A 61 8.81 -2.82 -10.56
CA LYS A 61 9.27 -2.71 -9.18
C LYS A 61 8.43 -1.67 -8.45
N ARG A 62 8.12 -1.96 -7.19
CA ARG A 62 7.66 -0.98 -6.22
C ARG A 62 8.51 -1.08 -4.97
N ARG A 63 9.05 0.05 -4.52
CA ARG A 63 10.12 0.12 -3.52
C ARG A 63 9.90 1.26 -2.57
N PHE A 64 10.24 1.04 -1.31
CA PHE A 64 10.43 2.11 -0.35
C PHE A 64 11.68 2.92 -0.69
N LYS A 65 11.82 4.11 -0.09
CA LYS A 65 12.98 5.01 -0.26
C LYS A 65 14.34 4.33 -0.04
N ASN A 66 14.40 3.30 0.82
CA ASN A 66 15.61 2.50 1.09
C ASN A 66 15.96 1.49 -0.04
N GLY A 67 15.13 1.40 -1.08
CA GLY A 67 15.28 0.49 -2.22
C GLY A 67 14.80 -0.94 -1.97
N LEU A 68 14.17 -1.22 -0.83
CA LEU A 68 13.57 -2.53 -0.51
C LEU A 68 12.09 -2.55 -0.91
N SER A 69 11.58 -3.73 -1.23
CA SER A 69 10.13 -3.95 -1.40
C SER A 69 9.43 -4.15 -0.06
N PHE A 70 10.17 -4.31 1.04
CA PHE A 70 9.64 -4.54 2.37
C PHE A 70 9.98 -3.39 3.32
N ASN A 71 9.06 -3.07 4.24
CA ASN A 71 9.35 -2.20 5.39
C ASN A 71 9.58 -3.03 6.66
N GLU A 72 9.85 -2.35 7.77
CA GLU A 72 10.13 -2.98 9.07
C GLU A 72 8.92 -3.71 9.67
N ASP A 73 7.70 -3.30 9.31
CA ASP A 73 6.46 -3.97 9.72
C ASP A 73 6.15 -5.23 8.90
N GLY A 74 6.98 -5.60 7.92
CA GLY A 74 6.71 -6.72 7.01
C GLY A 74 5.70 -6.41 5.89
N PHE A 75 5.35 -5.14 5.66
CA PHE A 75 4.57 -4.72 4.49
C PHE A 75 5.37 -4.92 3.21
N GLN A 76 4.80 -5.59 2.21
CA GLN A 76 5.39 -5.72 0.89
C GLN A 76 4.73 -4.79 -0.12
N GLN A 77 5.55 -3.98 -0.78
CA GLN A 77 5.18 -3.23 -1.97
C GLN A 77 5.19 -4.17 -3.19
N GLU A 78 4.00 -4.56 -3.64
CA GLU A 78 3.83 -5.39 -4.82
C GLU A 78 3.59 -4.53 -6.08
N PRO A 79 4.42 -4.69 -7.12
CA PRO A 79 4.17 -4.05 -8.40
C PRO A 79 3.03 -4.77 -9.13
N THR A 80 1.96 -4.06 -9.40
CA THR A 80 0.75 -4.62 -10.06
C THR A 80 0.17 -3.72 -11.14
N TRP A 81 0.66 -2.49 -11.26
CA TRP A 81 0.05 -1.50 -12.14
C TRP A 81 0.49 -1.70 -13.59
N ILE A 82 -0.46 -1.46 -14.50
CA ILE A 82 -0.19 -1.33 -15.93
C ILE A 82 -0.82 -0.02 -16.33
N ILE A 83 -0.05 0.87 -16.92
CA ILE A 83 -0.49 2.22 -17.27
C ILE A 83 -0.17 2.56 -18.72
N GLU A 84 -0.98 3.42 -19.32
CA GLU A 84 -0.78 3.89 -20.70
C GLU A 84 -1.31 5.31 -20.81
N PHE A 85 -0.43 6.26 -21.17
CA PHE A 85 -0.87 7.61 -21.50
C PHE A 85 -1.55 7.58 -22.86
N LYS A 86 -2.82 8.01 -22.92
CA LYS A 86 -3.65 7.89 -24.12
C LYS A 86 -4.01 9.24 -24.77
N ALA A 87 -4.25 10.25 -23.96
CA ALA A 87 -4.58 11.60 -24.41
C ALA A 87 -4.05 12.63 -23.38
N PRO A 88 -3.97 13.93 -23.74
CA PRO A 88 -3.44 14.99 -22.86
C PRO A 88 -3.92 14.96 -21.41
N ASP A 89 -5.18 14.59 -21.21
CA ASP A 89 -5.90 14.56 -19.94
C ASP A 89 -6.34 13.15 -19.52
N THR A 90 -5.81 12.11 -20.18
CA THR A 90 -6.30 10.73 -19.99
C THR A 90 -5.15 9.76 -19.79
N MET A 91 -5.13 9.13 -18.61
CA MET A 91 -4.28 7.99 -18.28
C MET A 91 -5.14 6.73 -18.22
N LEU A 92 -4.75 5.68 -18.91
CA LEU A 92 -5.33 4.36 -18.72
C LEU A 92 -4.58 3.63 -17.60
N ALA A 93 -5.30 2.95 -16.71
CA ALA A 93 -4.71 2.01 -15.77
C ALA A 93 -5.50 0.70 -15.76
N TYR A 94 -4.81 -0.44 -15.64
CA TYR A 94 -5.47 -1.74 -15.58
C TYR A 94 -6.25 -1.91 -14.27
N SER A 95 -7.54 -2.23 -14.40
CA SER A 95 -8.43 -2.55 -13.29
C SER A 95 -8.75 -4.05 -13.31
N PRO A 96 -8.38 -4.80 -12.25
CA PRO A 96 -8.73 -6.20 -12.13
C PRO A 96 -10.24 -6.45 -12.10
N GLU A 97 -11.03 -5.50 -11.58
CA GLU A 97 -12.48 -5.62 -11.42
C GLU A 97 -13.20 -5.77 -12.77
N ILE A 98 -12.76 -5.00 -13.77
CA ILE A 98 -13.31 -5.05 -15.13
C ILE A 98 -12.43 -5.87 -16.09
N SER A 99 -11.34 -6.47 -15.60
CA SER A 99 -10.36 -7.22 -16.40
C SER A 99 -9.87 -6.46 -17.64
N GLY A 100 -9.59 -5.16 -17.48
CA GLY A 100 -9.30 -4.27 -18.61
C GLY A 100 -8.67 -2.95 -18.21
N MET A 101 -8.34 -2.13 -19.20
CA MET A 101 -7.81 -0.78 -18.99
C MET A 101 -8.97 0.20 -18.75
N GLU A 102 -8.99 0.81 -17.57
CA GLU A 102 -9.94 1.86 -17.19
C GLU A 102 -9.33 3.24 -17.46
N SER A 103 -10.17 4.19 -17.88
CA SER A 103 -9.73 5.57 -18.16
C SER A 103 -9.86 6.44 -16.91
N PHE A 104 -8.77 7.11 -16.55
CA PHE A 104 -8.73 8.08 -15.48
C PHE A 104 -8.36 9.45 -16.03
N TYR A 105 -9.01 10.48 -15.51
CA TYR A 105 -8.59 11.86 -15.76
C TYR A 105 -7.18 12.05 -15.20
N LEU A 106 -6.27 12.49 -16.06
CA LEU A 106 -4.91 12.85 -15.71
C LEU A 106 -4.88 14.35 -15.41
N HIS A 107 -4.92 14.67 -14.13
CA HIS A 107 -4.78 16.04 -13.68
C HIS A 107 -3.29 16.36 -13.53
N HIS A 108 -2.81 17.36 -14.28
CA HIS A 108 -1.48 17.95 -14.05
C HIS A 108 -1.60 19.04 -12.99
N ASP A 109 -0.92 18.84 -11.88
CA ASP A 109 -0.73 19.85 -10.84
C ASP A 109 0.60 20.59 -11.10
N HIS A 110 1.04 21.47 -10.21
CA HIS A 110 2.30 22.18 -10.33
C HIS A 110 3.51 21.23 -10.43
N GLY A 111 4.54 21.70 -11.15
CA GLY A 111 5.78 20.96 -11.34
C GLY A 111 5.57 19.62 -12.03
N ARG A 112 6.05 18.55 -11.38
CA ARG A 112 6.03 17.17 -11.90
C ARG A 112 4.99 16.28 -11.22
N ILE A 113 3.94 16.88 -10.69
CA ILE A 113 2.93 16.18 -9.92
C ILE A 113 1.70 15.97 -10.78
N TYR A 114 1.24 14.73 -10.80
CA TYR A 114 0.09 14.31 -11.56
C TYR A 114 -0.84 13.50 -10.67
N ASN A 115 -2.13 13.73 -10.78
CA ASN A 115 -3.13 12.87 -10.15
C ASN A 115 -3.80 12.01 -11.23
N PHE A 116 -3.86 10.71 -10.97
CA PHE A 116 -4.73 9.79 -11.69
C PHE A 116 -5.07 8.62 -10.78
N ALA A 117 -6.19 7.93 -11.03
CA ALA A 117 -6.66 6.82 -10.22
C ALA A 117 -6.73 7.14 -8.70
N ARG A 118 -7.08 8.40 -8.36
CA ARG A 118 -7.17 8.93 -6.99
C ARG A 118 -5.85 8.96 -6.21
N GLU A 119 -4.71 8.83 -6.87
CA GLU A 119 -3.38 8.88 -6.25
C GLU A 119 -2.56 10.00 -6.90
N PHE A 120 -1.77 10.71 -6.09
CA PHE A 120 -0.82 11.70 -6.58
C PHE A 120 0.55 11.07 -6.80
N PHE A 121 1.15 11.38 -7.94
CA PHE A 121 2.46 10.89 -8.33
C PHE A 121 3.38 12.05 -8.70
N ARG A 122 4.53 12.12 -8.06
CA ARG A 122 5.65 12.92 -8.53
C ARG A 122 6.46 12.10 -9.55
N VAL A 123 6.54 12.61 -10.76
CA VAL A 123 7.32 12.01 -11.84
C VAL A 123 8.81 12.24 -11.62
N ARG A 124 9.58 11.16 -11.47
CA ARG A 124 11.04 11.21 -11.33
C ARG A 124 11.76 11.01 -12.67
N ILE A 125 11.30 10.04 -13.47
CA ILE A 125 11.86 9.70 -14.79
C ILE A 125 10.73 9.42 -15.78
N ILE A 126 10.84 9.97 -17.00
CA ILE A 126 10.04 9.56 -18.16
C ILE A 126 10.99 9.23 -19.30
N SER A 127 10.81 8.09 -19.95
CA SER A 127 11.46 7.74 -21.21
C SER A 127 10.60 6.74 -21.99
N LYS A 128 10.92 6.50 -23.26
CA LYS A 128 10.22 5.47 -24.06
C LYS A 128 10.39 4.05 -23.53
N ASP A 129 11.43 3.83 -22.72
CA ASP A 129 11.78 2.52 -22.17
C ASP A 129 11.31 2.36 -20.73
N SER A 130 11.31 3.43 -19.94
CA SER A 130 11.05 3.39 -18.50
C SER A 130 10.36 4.63 -17.94
N LEU A 131 9.54 4.41 -16.90
CA LEU A 131 9.00 5.45 -16.03
C LEU A 131 9.42 5.19 -14.59
N VAL A 132 9.68 6.25 -13.83
CA VAL A 132 9.78 6.18 -12.37
C VAL A 132 8.86 7.23 -11.76
N LEU A 133 7.89 6.75 -11.00
CA LEU A 133 6.88 7.56 -10.32
C LEU A 133 7.04 7.38 -8.81
N GLN A 134 7.09 8.48 -8.07
CA GLN A 134 7.00 8.47 -6.62
C GLN A 134 5.55 8.77 -6.23
N ARG A 135 4.91 7.90 -5.45
CA ARG A 135 3.62 8.22 -4.84
C ARG A 135 3.82 9.29 -3.77
N VAL A 136 2.97 10.31 -3.77
CA VAL A 136 3.02 11.36 -2.76
C VAL A 136 1.66 11.50 -2.10
N GLN A 137 1.65 11.66 -0.79
CA GLN A 137 0.45 12.00 -0.04
C GLN A 137 0.18 13.50 -0.18
N VAL A 138 -1.09 13.85 -0.40
CA VAL A 138 -1.55 15.23 -0.41
C VAL A 138 -2.61 15.39 0.67
N ASP A 139 -2.33 16.25 1.65
CA ASP A 139 -3.22 16.59 2.75
C ASP A 139 -3.52 18.10 2.72
N ALA A 140 -4.80 18.47 2.67
CA ALA A 140 -5.25 19.87 2.67
C ALA A 140 -4.52 20.78 1.66
N MET A 141 -4.41 20.32 0.40
CA MET A 141 -3.70 21.03 -0.69
C MET A 141 -2.20 21.21 -0.46
N ARG A 142 -1.60 20.43 0.44
CA ARG A 142 -0.14 20.37 0.65
C ARG A 142 0.36 18.97 0.41
N ILE A 143 1.43 18.86 -0.36
CA ILE A 143 2.16 17.60 -0.51
C ILE A 143 2.92 17.35 0.79
N ALA A 144 2.72 16.18 1.38
CA ALA A 144 3.47 15.75 2.55
C ALA A 144 4.97 15.67 2.22
N GLY A 145 5.82 15.86 3.22
CA GLY A 145 7.27 15.80 3.03
C GLY A 145 7.75 14.45 2.50
N ASP A 146 8.96 14.42 1.92
CA ASP A 146 9.62 13.19 1.45
C ASP A 146 10.03 12.23 2.58
N ASP A 147 9.80 12.63 3.82
CA ASP A 147 9.94 11.88 5.07
C ASP A 147 8.61 11.28 5.56
N ASP A 148 7.47 11.66 4.96
CA ASP A 148 6.18 11.03 5.27
C ASP A 148 6.20 9.57 4.77
N PRO A 149 5.95 8.56 5.63
CA PRO A 149 5.91 7.15 5.24
C PRO A 149 4.84 6.83 4.19
N ARG A 150 3.88 7.73 3.92
CA ARG A 150 2.88 7.58 2.86
C ARG A 150 3.41 8.06 1.49
N SER A 151 4.47 8.87 1.49
CA SER A 151 5.14 9.44 0.30
C SER A 151 6.46 8.73 -0.05
N ASP A 152 6.78 7.62 0.62
CA ASP A 152 8.08 6.94 0.55
C ASP A 152 8.16 5.83 -0.53
N VAL A 153 7.15 5.77 -1.41
CA VAL A 153 6.95 4.66 -2.37
C VAL A 153 7.31 5.09 -3.79
N TYR A 154 8.19 4.32 -4.42
CA TYR A 154 8.67 4.52 -5.78
C TYR A 154 8.31 3.32 -6.65
N SER A 155 7.60 3.60 -7.75
CA SER A 155 7.21 2.63 -8.75
C SER A 155 8.05 2.80 -10.01
N THR A 156 8.69 1.72 -10.45
CA THR A 156 9.41 1.64 -11.73
C THR A 156 8.58 0.85 -12.71
N TYR A 157 8.43 1.39 -13.92
CA TYR A 157 7.72 0.76 -15.01
C TYR A 157 8.63 0.62 -16.22
N TYR A 158 8.45 -0.46 -16.98
CA TYR A 158 9.11 -0.66 -18.27
C TYR A 158 8.10 -0.81 -19.40
N SER A 159 8.46 -0.33 -20.59
CA SER A 159 7.69 -0.62 -21.80
C SER A 159 7.90 -2.08 -22.21
N LYS A 160 6.92 -2.65 -22.92
CA LYS A 160 7.03 -4.03 -23.42
C LYS A 160 8.29 -4.25 -24.25
N LYS A 161 8.59 -3.30 -25.15
CA LYS A 161 9.81 -3.31 -25.99
C LYS A 161 11.09 -3.40 -25.16
N HIS A 162 11.17 -2.66 -24.06
CA HIS A 162 12.34 -2.70 -23.19
C HIS A 162 12.46 -4.04 -22.47
N ILE A 163 11.36 -4.59 -21.95
CA ILE A 163 11.34 -5.91 -21.31
C ILE A 163 11.79 -7.01 -22.27
N ASP A 164 11.31 -6.97 -23.52
CA ASP A 164 11.69 -7.96 -24.53
C ASP A 164 13.19 -7.87 -24.88
N LYS A 165 13.75 -6.65 -24.92
CA LYS A 165 15.21 -6.44 -25.10
C LYS A 165 16.03 -7.00 -23.93
N LEU A 166 15.48 -7.04 -22.72
CA LEU A 166 16.11 -7.64 -21.55
C LEU A 166 16.04 -9.18 -21.54
N ASN A 167 15.40 -9.80 -22.53
CA ASN A 167 15.19 -11.26 -22.62
C ASN A 167 14.60 -11.84 -21.33
N THR A 168 13.58 -11.19 -20.79
CA THR A 168 12.94 -11.57 -19.53
C THR A 168 11.42 -11.38 -19.60
N THR A 169 10.71 -11.69 -18.52
CA THR A 169 9.27 -11.51 -18.41
C THR A 169 8.92 -10.45 -17.37
N ILE A 170 7.70 -9.90 -17.44
CA ILE A 170 7.19 -8.97 -16.43
C ILE A 170 7.23 -9.64 -15.04
N GLY A 171 6.77 -10.89 -14.93
CA GLY A 171 6.75 -11.63 -13.67
C GLY A 171 8.13 -11.83 -13.06
N GLU A 172 9.15 -12.14 -13.87
CA GLU A 172 10.54 -12.24 -13.37
C GLU A 172 11.05 -10.90 -12.83
N LEU A 173 10.75 -9.80 -13.53
CA LEU A 173 11.14 -8.46 -13.08
C LEU A 173 10.39 -8.04 -11.82
N GLN A 174 9.17 -8.52 -11.60
CA GLN A 174 8.36 -8.22 -10.41
C GLN A 174 8.82 -8.97 -9.15
N LYS A 175 9.65 -10.01 -9.28
CA LYS A 175 10.11 -10.79 -8.13
C LYS A 175 10.94 -9.96 -7.13
N PRO A 176 10.84 -10.29 -5.83
CA PRO A 176 11.75 -9.79 -4.79
C PRO A 176 13.21 -10.05 -5.15
N THR A 177 14.09 -9.15 -4.70
CA THR A 177 15.54 -9.20 -4.97
C THR A 177 16.29 -9.93 -3.87
N LYS A 178 17.56 -10.25 -4.11
CA LYS A 178 18.45 -10.80 -3.07
C LYS A 178 18.57 -9.89 -1.84
N ARG A 179 18.50 -8.56 -2.00
CA ARG A 179 18.49 -7.60 -0.89
C ARG A 179 17.21 -7.73 -0.06
N ASP A 180 16.06 -7.93 -0.70
CA ASP A 180 14.79 -8.17 -0.01
C ASP A 180 14.86 -9.47 0.79
N THR A 181 15.39 -10.55 0.20
CA THR A 181 15.60 -11.82 0.91
C THR A 181 16.53 -11.66 2.11
N ALA A 182 17.64 -10.93 1.97
CA ALA A 182 18.57 -10.69 3.08
C ALA A 182 17.92 -9.87 4.21
N PHE A 183 17.09 -8.88 3.86
CA PHE A 183 16.33 -8.10 4.81
C PHE A 183 15.32 -8.96 5.59
N ILE A 184 14.53 -9.80 4.90
CA ILE A 184 13.60 -10.73 5.53
C ILE A 184 14.33 -11.73 6.43
N LYS A 185 15.47 -12.29 6.00
CA LYS A 185 16.30 -13.15 6.86
C LYS A 185 16.73 -12.44 8.15
N LYS A 186 17.05 -11.15 8.09
CA LYS A 186 17.40 -10.34 9.27
C LYS A 186 16.20 -10.16 10.21
N LEU A 187 15.01 -9.87 9.67
CA LEU A 187 13.78 -9.78 10.46
C LEU A 187 13.45 -11.12 11.12
N THR A 188 13.48 -12.21 10.36
CA THR A 188 13.28 -13.57 10.87
C THR A 188 14.26 -13.90 11.99
N ALA A 189 15.56 -13.66 11.79
CA ALA A 189 16.57 -13.93 12.83
C ALA A 189 16.37 -13.11 14.11
N ASN A 190 15.75 -11.93 14.02
CA ASN A 190 15.38 -11.14 15.20
C ASN A 190 14.12 -11.71 15.88
N SER A 191 13.11 -12.10 15.11
CA SER A 191 11.92 -12.78 15.61
C SER A 191 12.25 -14.09 16.32
N ASP A 192 13.17 -14.88 15.77
CA ASP A 192 13.53 -16.21 16.27
C ASP A 192 14.30 -16.18 17.61
N LYS A 193 14.84 -15.02 18.01
CA LYS A 193 15.50 -14.86 19.32
C LYS A 193 14.49 -14.98 20.47
N ASP A 194 13.26 -14.55 20.24
CA ASP A 194 12.17 -14.63 21.21
C ASP A 194 10.86 -14.96 20.46
N PRO A 195 10.66 -16.23 20.08
CA PRO A 195 9.66 -16.61 19.08
C PRO A 195 8.22 -16.31 19.47
N GLY A 196 7.91 -16.14 20.76
CA GLY A 196 6.59 -15.83 21.28
C GLY A 196 6.32 -14.34 21.47
N ASN A 197 7.28 -13.47 21.12
CA ASN A 197 7.18 -12.04 21.38
C ASN A 197 6.49 -11.30 20.22
N PRO A 198 5.31 -10.71 20.44
CA PRO A 198 4.57 -10.03 19.39
C PRO A 198 5.26 -8.76 18.88
N LYS A 199 6.25 -8.21 19.60
CA LYS A 199 6.99 -7.01 19.17
C LYS A 199 8.04 -7.29 18.10
N THR A 200 8.52 -8.53 18.02
CA THR A 200 9.53 -8.98 17.04
C THR A 200 8.93 -9.87 15.96
N ALA A 201 7.75 -10.45 16.22
CA ALA A 201 6.93 -11.09 15.20
C ALA A 201 6.44 -10.06 14.17
N TYR A 202 6.30 -10.49 12.92
CA TYR A 202 5.79 -9.65 11.84
C TYR A 202 4.82 -10.45 10.95
N PRO A 203 3.91 -9.78 10.22
CA PRO A 203 2.94 -10.45 9.38
C PRO A 203 3.59 -11.26 8.27
N ALA A 204 3.18 -12.52 8.16
CA ALA A 204 3.64 -13.40 7.11
C ALA A 204 2.86 -13.16 5.80
N ARG A 205 3.57 -12.97 4.69
CA ARG A 205 2.95 -12.82 3.35
C ARG A 205 2.10 -14.02 2.97
N GLN A 206 2.52 -15.20 3.39
CA GLN A 206 1.73 -16.42 3.37
C GLN A 206 1.38 -16.75 4.83
N PRO A 207 0.17 -16.38 5.29
CA PRO A 207 -0.24 -16.57 6.68
C PRO A 207 -0.21 -18.03 7.14
N VAL A 208 -0.23 -18.23 8.45
CA VAL A 208 -0.36 -19.55 9.08
C VAL A 208 -1.50 -20.34 8.46
N VAL A 209 -1.30 -21.64 8.25
CA VAL A 209 -2.36 -22.53 7.75
C VAL A 209 -2.64 -23.60 8.80
N PHE A 210 -3.91 -23.72 9.16
CA PHE A 210 -4.42 -24.81 9.97
C PHE A 210 -5.07 -25.84 9.06
N THR A 211 -4.51 -27.05 9.04
CA THR A 211 -5.12 -28.18 8.32
C THR A 211 -5.71 -29.13 9.37
N PRO A 212 -7.04 -29.35 9.40
CA PRO A 212 -7.66 -30.28 10.33
C PRO A 212 -7.03 -31.66 10.26
N ASN A 213 -6.60 -32.18 11.41
CA ASN A 213 -6.13 -33.55 11.59
C ASN A 213 -7.22 -34.46 12.20
N SER A 214 -8.44 -33.94 12.38
CA SER A 214 -9.56 -34.67 12.94
C SER A 214 -10.87 -34.19 12.34
N LYS A 215 -11.85 -35.09 12.23
CA LYS A 215 -13.23 -34.75 11.84
C LYS A 215 -13.97 -33.94 12.91
N ASN A 216 -13.43 -33.92 14.12
CA ASN A 216 -14.00 -33.18 15.24
C ASN A 216 -13.68 -31.69 15.20
N VAL A 217 -12.92 -31.20 14.21
CA VAL A 217 -12.54 -29.80 14.16
C VAL A 217 -12.76 -29.20 12.78
N SER A 218 -13.15 -27.93 12.74
CA SER A 218 -13.18 -27.13 11.52
C SER A 218 -12.49 -25.79 11.74
N VAL A 219 -11.97 -25.21 10.66
CA VAL A 219 -11.31 -23.91 10.66
C VAL A 219 -11.73 -23.13 9.43
N LYS A 220 -12.01 -21.84 9.62
CA LYS A 220 -12.28 -20.89 8.55
C LYS A 220 -11.40 -19.67 8.76
N LYS A 221 -10.55 -19.38 7.76
CA LYS A 221 -9.89 -18.07 7.70
C LYS A 221 -10.92 -17.02 7.31
N VAL A 222 -11.06 -15.99 8.13
CA VAL A 222 -11.95 -14.86 7.88
C VAL A 222 -11.14 -13.80 7.12
N SER A 223 -11.62 -13.43 5.94
CA SER A 223 -11.03 -12.29 5.22
C SER A 223 -11.34 -11.02 5.97
N THR A 224 -10.36 -10.14 5.99
CA THR A 224 -10.44 -8.84 6.65
C THR A 224 -10.62 -7.71 5.66
N ILE A 225 -10.85 -8.02 4.38
CA ILE A 225 -11.18 -7.02 3.36
C ILE A 225 -12.49 -6.34 3.74
N ASP A 226 -12.45 -5.02 3.81
CA ASP A 226 -13.60 -4.19 4.14
C ASP A 226 -13.54 -2.92 3.29
N ASN A 227 -14.31 -2.91 2.21
CA ASN A 227 -14.35 -1.78 1.28
C ASN A 227 -14.98 -0.53 1.92
N LEU A 228 -15.87 -0.69 2.90
CA LEU A 228 -16.52 0.44 3.58
C LEU A 228 -15.53 1.18 4.48
N ASN A 229 -14.63 0.42 5.12
CA ASN A 229 -13.57 0.96 5.99
C ASN A 229 -12.21 1.08 5.27
N ASN A 230 -12.18 1.05 3.93
CA ASN A 230 -10.97 1.16 3.09
C ASN A 230 -9.88 0.11 3.38
N ARG A 231 -10.23 -1.05 3.94
CA ARG A 231 -9.29 -2.15 4.17
C ARG A 231 -9.16 -3.00 2.91
N LYS A 232 -8.09 -2.75 2.16
CA LYS A 232 -7.81 -3.40 0.87
C LYS A 232 -7.19 -4.79 1.05
N SER A 233 -7.32 -5.63 0.02
CA SER A 233 -6.70 -6.96 -0.06
C SER A 233 -5.18 -6.95 0.15
N ALA A 234 -4.51 -5.86 -0.23
CA ALA A 234 -3.06 -5.69 -0.06
C ALA A 234 -2.59 -5.84 1.40
N VAL A 235 -3.44 -5.53 2.38
CA VAL A 235 -3.14 -5.65 3.82
C VAL A 235 -3.88 -6.81 4.50
N ASP A 236 -4.59 -7.66 3.75
CA ASP A 236 -5.40 -8.74 4.35
C ASP A 236 -4.56 -9.73 5.18
N TYR A 237 -3.29 -9.89 4.81
CA TYR A 237 -2.35 -10.77 5.52
C TYR A 237 -1.82 -10.19 6.84
N PHE A 238 -2.07 -8.90 7.16
CA PHE A 238 -1.55 -8.25 8.36
C PHE A 238 -2.15 -8.80 9.65
N TYR A 239 -3.44 -9.12 9.61
CA TYR A 239 -4.18 -9.55 10.79
C TYR A 239 -5.03 -10.77 10.44
N PRO A 240 -4.41 -11.91 10.13
CA PRO A 240 -5.16 -13.09 9.76
C PRO A 240 -6.02 -13.56 10.94
N HIS A 241 -7.31 -13.74 10.67
CA HIS A 241 -8.28 -14.17 11.67
C HIS A 241 -8.83 -15.55 11.32
N TYR A 242 -8.99 -16.41 12.33
CA TYR A 242 -9.50 -17.78 12.16
C TYR A 242 -10.64 -18.05 13.13
N ASP A 243 -11.76 -18.50 12.60
CA ASP A 243 -12.84 -19.14 13.35
C ASP A 243 -12.56 -20.63 13.42
N ILE A 244 -12.47 -21.17 14.64
CA ILE A 244 -12.20 -22.59 14.92
C ILE A 244 -13.35 -23.15 15.73
N GLU A 245 -13.93 -24.25 15.26
CA GLU A 245 -14.96 -25.00 15.98
C GLU A 245 -14.45 -26.39 16.31
N ILE A 246 -14.49 -26.74 17.60
CA ILE A 246 -14.09 -28.03 18.16
C ILE A 246 -15.35 -28.73 18.68
N ASN A 247 -15.67 -29.85 18.06
CA ASN A 247 -16.66 -30.81 18.53
C ASN A 247 -15.98 -31.78 19.51
N LYS A 248 -16.68 -32.24 20.54
CA LYS A 248 -16.13 -33.09 21.60
C LYS A 248 -15.05 -32.42 22.45
N ALA A 249 -15.27 -31.14 22.76
CA ALA A 249 -14.48 -30.44 23.78
C ALA A 249 -14.81 -30.99 25.19
N TYR A 250 -13.96 -30.71 26.17
CA TYR A 250 -14.19 -31.12 27.56
C TYR A 250 -15.38 -30.39 28.20
N LYS A 251 -15.61 -29.14 27.79
CA LYS A 251 -16.73 -28.30 28.21
C LYS A 251 -17.11 -27.35 27.08
N ASP A 252 -18.30 -26.76 27.18
CA ASP A 252 -18.68 -25.68 26.29
C ASP A 252 -17.88 -24.41 26.62
N PHE A 253 -17.30 -23.80 25.60
CA PHE A 253 -16.60 -22.52 25.74
C PHE A 253 -16.56 -21.75 24.43
N ALA A 254 -16.40 -20.44 24.54
CA ALA A 254 -16.11 -19.55 23.41
C ALA A 254 -15.09 -18.51 23.85
N TYR A 255 -13.93 -18.49 23.20
CA TYR A 255 -12.87 -17.54 23.50
C TYR A 255 -12.34 -16.87 22.24
N SER A 256 -11.92 -15.62 22.40
CA SER A 256 -11.20 -14.87 21.37
C SER A 256 -9.90 -14.38 21.94
N PHE A 257 -8.80 -14.72 21.28
CA PHE A 257 -7.45 -14.44 21.75
C PHE A 257 -6.49 -14.38 20.56
N SER A 258 -5.31 -13.79 20.77
CA SER A 258 -4.25 -13.80 19.74
C SER A 258 -3.10 -14.69 20.17
N VAL A 259 -2.47 -15.31 19.19
CA VAL A 259 -1.27 -16.12 19.38
C VAL A 259 -0.21 -15.70 18.38
N VAL A 260 1.04 -15.77 18.80
CA VAL A 260 2.18 -15.81 17.88
C VAL A 260 2.46 -17.28 17.56
N VAL A 261 2.49 -17.60 16.27
CA VAL A 261 2.88 -18.93 15.77
C VAL A 261 4.33 -18.84 15.31
N ASP A 262 5.22 -19.58 15.94
CA ASP A 262 6.65 -19.57 15.58
C ASP A 262 6.95 -20.33 14.28
N ALA A 263 8.20 -20.27 13.84
CA ALA A 263 8.69 -20.97 12.65
C ALA A 263 8.55 -22.51 12.69
N LYS A 264 8.23 -23.09 13.86
CA LYS A 264 8.00 -24.53 14.06
C LYS A 264 6.51 -24.87 14.22
N GLY A 265 5.62 -23.88 14.16
CA GLY A 265 4.18 -24.06 14.36
C GLY A 265 3.72 -24.03 15.82
N LYS A 266 4.61 -23.72 16.78
CA LYS A 266 4.23 -23.60 18.20
C LYS A 266 3.52 -22.26 18.43
N MET A 267 2.43 -22.31 19.20
CA MET A 267 1.59 -21.16 19.51
C MET A 267 1.91 -20.58 20.89
N TYR A 268 2.01 -19.26 20.97
CA TYR A 268 2.23 -18.50 22.20
C TYR A 268 1.12 -17.48 22.37
N VAL A 269 0.32 -17.58 23.45
CA VAL A 269 -0.77 -16.63 23.70
C VAL A 269 -0.21 -15.25 24.05
N THR A 270 -0.61 -14.25 23.27
CA THR A 270 -0.14 -12.85 23.38
C THR A 270 -1.22 -11.87 23.82
N LYS A 271 -2.50 -12.15 23.54
CA LYS A 271 -3.63 -11.27 23.86
C LYS A 271 -4.89 -12.07 24.19
N GLY A 272 -5.90 -11.44 24.78
CA GLY A 272 -7.21 -12.03 25.11
C GLY A 272 -7.38 -12.35 26.60
N TYR A 273 -6.35 -12.10 27.40
CA TYR A 273 -6.37 -12.28 28.86
C TYR A 273 -6.43 -10.94 29.62
N GLU A 274 -6.42 -9.81 28.93
CA GLU A 274 -6.45 -8.47 29.51
C GLU A 274 -7.86 -8.05 29.96
N TYR A 275 -8.90 -8.74 29.47
CA TYR A 275 -10.31 -8.43 29.75
C TYR A 275 -10.83 -8.99 31.08
N VAL A 276 -9.94 -9.46 31.96
CA VAL A 276 -10.27 -9.90 33.32
C VAL A 276 -9.53 -9.03 34.33
N LEU A 277 -9.94 -9.10 35.61
CA LEU A 277 -9.22 -8.42 36.70
C LEU A 277 -7.75 -8.86 36.73
N GLU A 278 -6.87 -7.95 37.16
CA GLU A 278 -5.41 -8.12 37.14
C GLU A 278 -4.98 -9.45 37.78
N GLU A 279 -5.55 -9.78 38.94
CA GLU A 279 -5.28 -11.00 39.69
C GLU A 279 -5.63 -12.29 38.93
N TYR A 280 -6.51 -12.23 37.95
CA TYR A 280 -6.93 -13.38 37.14
C TYR A 280 -6.24 -13.46 35.78
N ARG A 281 -5.42 -12.47 35.39
CA ARG A 281 -4.78 -12.44 34.06
C ARG A 281 -3.86 -13.62 33.81
N GLU A 282 -3.02 -13.96 34.77
CA GLU A 282 -2.11 -15.11 34.65
C GLU A 282 -2.87 -16.44 34.55
N GLN A 283 -3.93 -16.60 35.34
CA GLN A 283 -4.80 -17.78 35.25
C GLN A 283 -5.49 -17.85 33.88
N ARG A 284 -5.99 -16.71 33.38
CA ARG A 284 -6.64 -16.61 32.07
C ARG A 284 -5.66 -16.92 30.94
N LYS A 285 -4.44 -16.40 30.99
CA LYS A 285 -3.37 -16.68 30.03
C LYS A 285 -3.05 -18.17 30.00
N ARG A 286 -2.89 -18.82 31.16
CA ARG A 286 -2.65 -20.27 31.25
C ARG A 286 -3.79 -21.10 30.67
N LEU A 287 -5.04 -20.69 30.92
CA LEU A 287 -6.22 -21.34 30.32
C LEU A 287 -6.17 -21.27 28.79
N LEU A 288 -5.96 -20.07 28.23
CA LEU A 288 -5.90 -19.87 26.78
C LEU A 288 -4.71 -20.63 26.16
N GLN A 289 -3.56 -20.62 26.84
CA GLN A 289 -2.38 -21.37 26.41
C GLN A 289 -2.66 -22.88 26.42
N GLY A 290 -3.35 -23.39 27.46
CA GLY A 290 -3.79 -24.79 27.51
C GLY A 290 -4.72 -25.18 26.36
N ILE A 291 -5.59 -24.27 25.91
CA ILE A 291 -6.43 -24.49 24.72
C ILE A 291 -5.56 -24.58 23.46
N ALA A 292 -4.60 -23.67 23.29
CA ALA A 292 -3.69 -23.70 22.15
C ALA A 292 -2.85 -25.00 22.12
N ASP A 293 -2.23 -25.34 23.25
CA ASP A 293 -1.33 -26.50 23.35
C ASP A 293 -2.06 -27.84 23.28
N THR A 294 -3.27 -27.95 23.85
CA THR A 294 -3.99 -29.23 23.93
C THR A 294 -4.91 -29.44 22.74
N TYR A 295 -5.68 -28.42 22.34
CA TYR A 295 -6.61 -28.57 21.23
C TYR A 295 -5.94 -28.22 19.92
N LEU A 296 -5.41 -27.01 19.78
CA LEU A 296 -5.00 -26.53 18.46
C LEU A 296 -3.77 -27.30 17.94
N SER A 297 -2.77 -27.54 18.78
CA SER A 297 -1.57 -28.29 18.37
C SER A 297 -1.83 -29.78 18.06
N ASN A 298 -2.85 -30.40 18.67
CA ASN A 298 -3.15 -31.82 18.46
C ASN A 298 -4.21 -32.08 17.38
N LEU A 299 -5.16 -31.15 17.22
CA LEU A 299 -6.26 -31.29 16.27
C LEU A 299 -5.93 -30.73 14.88
N PHE A 300 -4.83 -30.01 14.72
CA PHE A 300 -4.40 -29.45 13.45
C PHE A 300 -2.94 -29.77 13.13
N TYR A 301 -2.65 -29.95 11.85
CA TYR A 301 -1.32 -29.69 11.33
C TYR A 301 -1.17 -28.18 11.12
N VAL A 302 -0.30 -27.57 11.93
CA VAL A 302 -0.04 -26.13 11.90
C VAL A 302 1.15 -25.86 10.99
N ILE A 303 0.90 -25.25 9.83
CA ILE A 303 1.94 -24.78 8.92
C ILE A 303 2.26 -23.33 9.30
N PRO A 304 3.51 -23.01 9.67
CA PRO A 304 3.89 -21.67 10.10
C PRO A 304 3.73 -20.65 8.97
N GLY A 305 3.53 -19.39 9.35
CA GLY A 305 3.56 -18.27 8.42
C GLY A 305 4.93 -18.14 7.78
N LYS A 306 4.97 -17.77 6.51
CA LYS A 306 6.21 -17.57 5.77
C LYS A 306 6.19 -16.34 4.87
N THR A 307 7.38 -15.79 4.64
CA THR A 307 7.62 -14.67 3.72
C THR A 307 8.85 -15.01 2.88
N LEU A 308 8.72 -14.95 1.55
CA LEU A 308 9.77 -15.40 0.62
C LEU A 308 10.25 -16.84 0.89
N ASP A 309 9.30 -17.73 1.22
CA ASP A 309 9.55 -19.11 1.62
C ASP A 309 10.41 -19.31 2.88
N ILE A 310 10.55 -18.27 3.70
CA ILE A 310 11.22 -18.32 5.01
C ILE A 310 10.14 -18.37 6.09
N PRO A 311 9.98 -19.48 6.84
CA PRO A 311 9.13 -19.53 8.02
C PRO A 311 9.62 -18.58 9.11
N HIS A 312 8.71 -17.91 9.80
CA HIS A 312 9.03 -16.98 10.89
C HIS A 312 7.85 -16.84 11.85
N SER A 313 8.09 -16.23 13.02
CA SER A 313 6.98 -15.94 13.93
C SER A 313 6.03 -14.89 13.35
N SER A 314 4.73 -15.17 13.43
CA SER A 314 3.67 -14.25 12.99
C SER A 314 2.49 -14.30 13.95
N GLU A 315 1.91 -13.13 14.26
CA GLU A 315 0.73 -13.03 15.11
C GLU A 315 -0.55 -13.28 14.31
N ILE A 316 -1.46 -14.06 14.89
CA ILE A 316 -2.78 -14.35 14.33
C ILE A 316 -3.84 -14.15 15.40
N SER A 317 -5.07 -13.87 14.99
CA SER A 317 -6.22 -13.79 15.89
C SER A 317 -7.13 -14.99 15.73
N LEU A 318 -7.60 -15.54 16.85
CA LEU A 318 -8.41 -16.74 16.88
C LEU A 318 -9.74 -16.47 17.58
N ARG A 319 -10.82 -17.05 17.04
CA ARG A 319 -12.06 -17.30 17.77
C ARG A 319 -12.25 -18.81 17.86
N VAL A 320 -12.16 -19.35 19.06
CA VAL A 320 -12.24 -20.79 19.31
C VAL A 320 -13.50 -21.10 20.08
N ILE A 321 -14.35 -21.96 19.51
CA ILE A 321 -15.58 -22.44 20.09
C ILE A 321 -15.43 -23.94 20.35
N GLY A 322 -15.54 -24.35 21.61
CA GLY A 322 -15.59 -25.74 22.01
C GLY A 322 -17.02 -26.13 22.38
N LYS A 323 -17.49 -27.26 21.87
CA LYS A 323 -18.77 -27.88 22.24
C LYS A 323 -18.53 -29.29 22.75
N VAL A 324 -19.13 -29.66 23.87
CA VAL A 324 -18.98 -31.01 24.46
C VAL A 324 -19.41 -32.11 23.48
N GLY A 325 -20.35 -31.80 22.58
CA GLY A 325 -20.94 -32.79 21.69
C GLY A 325 -21.81 -33.77 22.49
N LYS A 326 -22.87 -34.28 21.86
CA LYS A 326 -23.58 -35.45 22.38
C LYS A 326 -22.83 -36.73 22.01
#